data_AF-A0A8J5CWS1-F1
#
_entry.id   AF-A0A8J5CWS1-F1
#
_cell.length_a   1.000
_cell.length_b   1.000
_cell.length_c   1.000
_cell.angle_alpha   90.00
_cell.angle_beta   90.00
_cell.angle_gamma   90.00
#
_symmetry.space_group_name_H-M   'P 1'
#
loop_
_entity.id
_entity.type
_entity.pdbx_description
1 polymer ?
#
loop_
_entity_poly.entity_id
_entity_poly.type
_entity_poly.pdbx_seq_one_letter_code
_entity_poly.pdbx_strand_id
1 'polypeptide(L)'
;MGRKSVASVHQLKTLPPTSEAFVENVKRAHFQACIWRSALTGEAPDMDPLENGWVFDDDFGVLMPVTLPPQTEIAPAAVMKLIQCGCSSETPCSTERCGCVAGQMSCSAFCRCRAERRTCRNRWTLLKQRIEDANDSDEDESNDEDDSDD
;
A
#
# COMPACT_ATOMS: atom_id res chain seq x y z
N MET A 1 -27.64 -24.30 4.73
CA MET A 1 -27.76 -23.19 3.77
C MET A 1 -26.40 -22.52 3.60
N GLY A 2 -25.65 -22.89 2.56
CA GLY A 2 -24.33 -22.30 2.28
C GLY A 2 -24.48 -20.87 1.78
N ARG A 3 -24.00 -19.89 2.57
CA ARG A 3 -23.97 -18.50 2.14
C ARG A 3 -22.94 -18.36 1.02
N LYS A 4 -23.43 -18.05 -0.18
CA LYS A 4 -22.63 -17.79 -1.38
C LYS A 4 -21.55 -16.75 -1.06
N SER A 5 -20.31 -17.10 -1.41
CA SER A 5 -19.13 -16.23 -1.28
C SER A 5 -19.41 -14.89 -1.96
N VAL A 6 -19.44 -13.81 -1.17
CA VAL A 6 -19.56 -12.45 -1.69
C VAL A 6 -18.27 -12.15 -2.45
N ALA A 7 -18.42 -11.83 -3.74
CA ALA A 7 -17.45 -11.27 -4.70
C ALA A 7 -15.97 -11.65 -4.48
N SER A 8 -15.42 -12.38 -5.46
CA SER A 8 -13.98 -12.64 -5.60
C SER A 8 -13.18 -11.39 -5.26
N VAL A 9 -12.55 -11.38 -4.09
CA VAL A 9 -11.59 -10.36 -3.69
C VAL A 9 -10.58 -10.28 -4.82
N HIS A 10 -10.50 -9.13 -5.51
CA HIS A 10 -9.45 -8.91 -6.49
C HIS A 10 -8.13 -9.06 -5.73
N GLN A 11 -7.40 -10.13 -6.05
CA GLN A 11 -6.14 -10.38 -5.39
C GLN A 11 -5.20 -9.30 -5.88
N LEU A 12 -4.60 -8.51 -4.99
CA LEU A 12 -3.74 -7.39 -5.40
C LEU A 12 -2.65 -7.81 -6.40
N LYS A 13 -2.15 -9.05 -6.30
CA LYS A 13 -1.20 -9.65 -7.24
C LYS A 13 -1.70 -9.83 -8.69
N THR A 14 -3.00 -9.68 -8.95
CA THR A 14 -3.57 -9.71 -10.31
C THR A 14 -3.69 -8.32 -10.92
N LEU A 15 -3.38 -7.26 -10.16
CA LEU A 15 -3.30 -5.92 -10.72
C LEU A 15 -2.08 -5.82 -11.64
N PRO A 16 -2.16 -5.03 -12.73
CA PRO A 16 -0.98 -4.73 -13.52
C PRO A 16 0.06 -4.00 -12.66
N PRO A 17 1.36 -4.10 -13.01
CA PRO A 17 2.39 -3.30 -12.36
C PRO A 17 2.09 -1.81 -12.51
N THR A 18 2.61 -1.00 -11.59
CA THR A 18 2.57 0.46 -11.75
C THR A 18 3.40 0.88 -12.95
N SER A 19 3.12 2.07 -13.50
CA SER A 19 3.88 2.63 -14.62
C SER A 19 5.37 2.71 -14.30
N GLU A 20 5.70 3.06 -13.07
CA GLU A 20 7.06 3.19 -12.54
C GLU A 20 7.76 1.83 -12.48
N ALA A 21 7.10 0.79 -11.95
CA ALA A 21 7.63 -0.57 -11.94
C ALA A 21 7.83 -1.10 -13.37
N PHE A 22 6.93 -0.75 -14.30
CA PHE A 22 7.07 -1.11 -15.71
C PHE A 22 8.28 -0.43 -16.36
N VAL A 23 8.52 0.86 -16.09
CA VAL A 23 9.70 1.59 -16.59
C VAL A 23 11.01 0.91 -16.14
N GLU A 24 11.11 0.57 -14.86
CA GLU A 24 12.30 -0.13 -14.34
C GLU A 24 12.48 -1.52 -14.98
N ASN A 25 11.38 -2.22 -15.26
CA ASN A 25 11.44 -3.48 -15.99
C ASN A 25 11.92 -3.29 -17.44
N VAL A 26 11.48 -2.24 -18.13
CA VAL A 26 11.94 -1.91 -19.49
C VAL A 26 13.43 -1.60 -19.50
N LYS A 27 13.93 -0.82 -18.54
CA LYS A 27 15.37 -0.53 -18.38
C LYS A 27 16.20 -1.81 -18.24
N ARG A 28 15.79 -2.72 -17.34
CA ARG A 28 16.49 -4.00 -17.17
C ARG A 28 16.45 -4.88 -18.42
N ALA A 29 15.29 -4.95 -19.09
CA ALA A 29 15.14 -5.72 -20.31
C ALA A 29 16.03 -5.15 -21.43
N HIS A 30 16.12 -3.83 -21.53
CA HIS A 30 17.01 -3.14 -22.46
C HIS A 30 18.49 -3.46 -22.17
N PHE A 31 18.92 -3.35 -20.91
CA PHE A 31 20.27 -3.71 -20.49
C PHE A 31 20.62 -5.16 -20.81
N GLN A 32 19.72 -6.09 -20.53
CA GLN A 32 19.91 -7.49 -20.86
C GLN A 32 20.04 -7.73 -22.37
N ALA A 33 19.24 -7.06 -23.18
CA ALA A 33 19.33 -7.14 -24.64
C ALA A 33 20.66 -6.57 -25.16
N CYS A 34 21.17 -5.49 -24.57
CA CYS A 34 22.49 -4.94 -24.89
C CYS A 34 23.61 -5.93 -24.56
N ILE A 35 23.57 -6.59 -23.40
CA ILE A 35 24.54 -7.66 -23.06
C ILE A 35 24.54 -8.76 -24.11
N TRP A 36 23.36 -9.27 -24.47
CA TRP A 36 23.26 -10.33 -25.49
C TRP A 36 23.76 -9.89 -26.86
N ARG A 37 23.52 -8.64 -27.24
CA ARG A 37 24.05 -8.08 -28.49
C ARG A 37 25.58 -8.03 -28.46
N SER A 38 26.18 -7.56 -27.37
CA SER A 38 27.63 -7.44 -27.28
C SER A 38 28.36 -8.78 -27.11
N ALA A 39 27.65 -9.85 -26.72
CA ALA A 39 28.20 -11.21 -26.76
C ALA A 39 28.67 -11.64 -28.15
N LEU A 40 28.18 -11.01 -29.22
CA LEU A 40 28.63 -11.25 -30.60
C LEU A 40 29.99 -10.62 -30.91
N THR A 41 30.38 -9.56 -30.19
CA THR A 41 31.65 -8.84 -30.38
C THR A 41 32.70 -9.18 -29.33
N GLY A 42 32.30 -9.83 -28.23
CA GLY A 42 33.20 -10.19 -27.13
C GLY A 42 33.52 -9.03 -26.18
N GLU A 43 32.90 -7.88 -26.40
CA GLU A 43 33.08 -6.67 -25.58
C GLU A 43 31.85 -6.50 -24.67
N ALA A 44 32.04 -5.96 -23.46
CA ALA A 44 30.90 -5.62 -22.62
C ALA A 44 30.17 -4.38 -23.19
N PRO A 45 28.83 -4.28 -23.04
CA PRO A 45 28.14 -3.05 -23.40
C PRO A 45 28.60 -1.89 -22.50
N ASP A 46 28.81 -0.72 -23.10
CA ASP A 46 29.06 0.54 -22.39
C ASP A 46 27.75 1.08 -21.82
N MET A 47 27.22 0.41 -20.79
CA MET A 47 26.05 0.85 -20.03
C MET A 47 26.24 0.60 -18.55
N ASP A 48 25.86 1.56 -17.72
CA ASP A 48 25.85 1.42 -16.27
C ASP A 48 24.59 0.65 -15.82
N PRO A 49 24.70 -0.49 -15.13
CA PRO A 49 23.54 -1.18 -14.56
C PRO A 49 22.74 -0.31 -13.59
N LEU A 50 23.36 0.62 -12.86
CA LEU A 50 22.69 1.49 -11.88
C LEU A 50 21.72 2.47 -12.54
N GLU A 51 22.00 2.88 -13.77
CA GLU A 51 21.09 3.69 -14.60
C GLU A 51 20.03 2.84 -15.32
N ASN A 52 20.16 1.50 -15.26
CA ASN A 52 19.35 0.55 -16.01
C ASN A 52 18.52 -0.39 -15.11
N GLY A 53 18.03 0.14 -14.00
CA GLY A 53 17.05 -0.53 -13.13
C GLY A 53 17.64 -1.59 -12.21
N TRP A 54 18.92 -1.44 -11.87
CA TRP A 54 19.61 -2.16 -10.81
C TRP A 54 20.07 -1.20 -9.72
N VAL A 55 20.21 -1.73 -8.51
CA VAL A 55 20.81 -1.04 -7.36
C VAL A 55 21.89 -1.95 -6.77
N PHE A 56 22.96 -1.36 -6.25
CA PHE A 56 23.97 -2.12 -5.55
C PHE A 56 23.57 -2.33 -4.08
N ASP A 57 23.58 -3.58 -3.65
CA ASP A 57 23.36 -3.96 -2.26
C ASP A 57 24.71 -4.11 -1.56
N ASP A 58 25.04 -3.15 -0.69
CA ASP A 58 26.32 -3.11 0.02
C ASP A 58 26.49 -4.26 1.03
N ASP A 59 25.39 -4.79 1.57
CA ASP A 59 25.42 -5.86 2.58
C ASP A 59 25.82 -7.19 1.94
N PHE A 60 25.34 -7.45 0.72
CA PHE A 60 25.59 -8.70 0.00
C PHE A 60 26.63 -8.56 -1.13
N GLY A 61 27.01 -7.34 -1.50
CA GLY A 61 27.96 -7.06 -2.57
C GLY A 61 27.45 -7.45 -3.97
N VAL A 62 26.14 -7.35 -4.20
CA VAL A 62 25.48 -7.79 -5.44
C VAL A 62 24.57 -6.73 -6.02
N LEU A 63 24.34 -6.79 -7.34
CA LEU A 63 23.30 -6.00 -7.99
C LEU A 63 21.93 -6.64 -7.76
N MET A 64 21.00 -5.84 -7.24
CA MET A 64 19.61 -6.21 -7.03
C MET A 64 18.70 -5.42 -8.00
N PRO A 65 17.66 -6.05 -8.55
CA PRO A 65 16.75 -5.35 -9.46
C PRO A 65 15.91 -4.33 -8.70
N VAL A 66 15.79 -3.11 -9.24
CA VAL A 66 14.87 -2.09 -8.73
C VAL A 66 13.44 -2.49 -9.09
N THR A 67 12.69 -3.03 -8.15
CA THR A 67 11.30 -3.46 -8.38
C THR A 67 10.34 -2.28 -8.49
N LEU A 68 10.62 -1.22 -7.72
CA LEU A 68 9.90 0.04 -7.72
C LEU A 68 10.87 1.16 -7.34
N PRO A 69 10.85 2.34 -7.99
CA PRO A 69 11.73 3.43 -7.63
C PRO A 69 11.54 3.90 -6.18
N PRO A 70 12.59 4.43 -5.54
CA PRO A 70 12.46 5.07 -4.23
C PRO A 70 11.35 6.13 -4.26
N GLN A 71 10.65 6.30 -3.13
CA GLN A 71 9.58 7.30 -2.97
C GLN A 71 8.32 7.08 -3.83
N THR A 72 8.23 5.97 -4.58
CA THR A 72 7.00 5.61 -5.29
C THR A 72 6.07 4.83 -4.37
N GLU A 73 4.78 5.20 -4.35
CA GLU A 73 3.77 4.45 -3.61
C GLU A 73 3.57 3.05 -4.23
N ILE A 74 3.53 2.02 -3.37
CA ILE A 74 3.36 0.62 -3.79
C ILE A 74 2.05 0.40 -4.56
N ALA A 75 1.03 1.19 -4.24
CA ALA A 75 -0.23 1.21 -4.96
C ALA A 75 -0.91 2.58 -4.75
N PRO A 76 -1.73 3.05 -5.71
CA PRO A 76 -2.51 4.26 -5.53
C PRO A 76 -3.38 4.20 -4.27
N ALA A 77 -3.52 5.33 -3.56
CA ALA A 77 -4.37 5.43 -2.37
C ALA A 77 -5.81 4.91 -2.59
N ALA A 78 -6.36 5.07 -3.80
CA ALA A 78 -7.66 4.54 -4.17
C ALA A 78 -7.70 3.00 -4.15
N VAL A 79 -6.63 2.33 -4.60
CA VAL A 79 -6.49 0.87 -4.58
C VAL A 79 -6.32 0.38 -3.14
N MET A 80 -5.57 1.12 -2.32
CA MET A 80 -5.41 0.78 -0.90
C MET A 80 -6.74 0.78 -0.15
N LYS A 81 -7.69 1.65 -0.55
CA LYS A 81 -9.07 1.67 0.00
C LYS A 81 -9.92 0.45 -0.41
N LEU A 82 -9.55 -0.27 -1.46
CA LEU A 82 -10.24 -1.49 -1.91
C LEU A 82 -9.86 -2.73 -1.09
N ILE A 83 -8.82 -2.63 -0.26
CA ILE A 83 -8.38 -3.74 0.58
C ILE A 83 -9.43 -3.96 1.67
N GLN A 84 -10.10 -5.10 1.60
CA GLN A 84 -11.16 -5.48 2.50
C GLN A 84 -10.91 -6.87 3.08
N CYS A 85 -11.13 -7.02 4.39
CA CYS A 85 -11.11 -8.34 5.03
C CYS A 85 -12.46 -9.04 4.88
N GLY A 86 -12.43 -10.36 4.74
CA GLY A 86 -13.62 -11.23 4.79
C GLY A 86 -13.94 -11.74 6.20
N CYS A 87 -13.40 -11.13 7.26
CA CYS A 87 -13.50 -11.64 8.62
C CYS A 87 -14.95 -11.66 9.12
N SER A 88 -15.38 -12.80 9.68
CA SER A 88 -16.74 -13.01 10.18
C SER A 88 -16.81 -13.89 11.42
N SER A 89 -15.70 -14.03 12.16
CA SER A 89 -15.70 -14.67 13.48
C SER A 89 -16.44 -13.79 14.50
N GLU A 90 -16.75 -14.35 15.67
CA GLU A 90 -17.31 -13.58 16.81
C GLU A 90 -16.37 -12.47 17.29
N THR A 91 -15.06 -12.68 17.15
CA THR A 91 -14.00 -11.68 17.39
C THR A 91 -13.26 -11.37 16.08
N PRO A 92 -13.88 -10.64 15.14
CA PRO A 92 -13.29 -10.42 13.83
C PRO A 92 -12.04 -9.54 13.93
N CYS A 93 -11.05 -9.83 13.09
CA CYS A 93 -9.80 -9.08 13.01
C CYS A 93 -8.95 -9.05 14.30
N SER A 94 -9.10 -10.06 15.17
CA SER A 94 -8.32 -10.22 16.40
C SER A 94 -6.92 -10.84 16.20
N THR A 95 -6.65 -11.38 15.00
CA THR A 95 -5.41 -12.08 14.66
C THR A 95 -4.92 -11.66 13.28
N GLU A 96 -3.68 -12.03 12.95
CA GLU A 96 -3.07 -11.80 11.62
C GLU A 96 -3.72 -12.61 10.49
N ARG A 97 -4.70 -13.48 10.79
CA ARG A 97 -5.56 -14.09 9.74
C ARG A 97 -6.40 -13.04 9.00
N CYS A 98 -6.57 -11.86 9.58
CA CYS A 98 -7.18 -10.73 8.88
C CYS A 98 -6.15 -10.07 7.95
N GLY A 99 -6.44 -10.04 6.65
CA GLY A 99 -5.56 -9.38 5.67
C GLY A 99 -5.28 -7.91 5.97
N CYS A 100 -6.22 -7.18 6.57
CA CYS A 100 -5.98 -5.80 7.01
C CYS A 100 -4.99 -5.73 8.19
N VAL A 101 -5.06 -6.68 9.14
CA VAL A 101 -4.14 -6.71 10.30
C VAL A 101 -2.73 -7.08 9.85
N ALA A 102 -2.61 -8.12 9.02
CA ALA A 102 -1.34 -8.55 8.43
C ALA A 102 -0.71 -7.45 7.57
N GLY A 103 -1.52 -6.76 6.78
CA GLY A 103 -1.07 -5.61 5.98
C GLY A 103 -0.88 -4.31 6.76
N GLN A 104 -1.00 -4.34 8.10
CA GLN A 104 -0.86 -3.18 8.98
C GLN A 104 -1.78 -1.98 8.65
N MET A 105 -2.99 -2.24 8.15
CA MET A 105 -3.95 -1.21 7.75
C MET A 105 -5.22 -1.25 8.59
N SER A 106 -5.87 -0.09 8.74
CA SER A 106 -7.22 -0.01 9.29
C SER A 106 -8.22 -0.72 8.38
N CYS A 107 -9.15 -1.48 8.96
CA CYS A 107 -10.33 -1.93 8.23
C CYS A 107 -11.15 -0.71 7.76
N SER A 108 -11.76 -0.81 6.58
CA SER A 108 -12.71 0.18 6.06
C SER A 108 -14.16 -0.32 6.17
N ALA A 109 -15.14 0.53 5.84
CA ALA A 109 -16.55 0.14 5.78
C ALA A 109 -16.83 -0.97 4.76
N PHE A 110 -15.92 -1.20 3.80
CA PHE A 110 -16.01 -2.28 2.81
C PHE A 110 -15.61 -3.64 3.39
N CYS A 111 -14.86 -3.68 4.51
CA CYS A 111 -14.58 -4.93 5.19
C CYS A 111 -15.87 -5.62 5.67
N ARG A 112 -15.86 -6.96 5.72
CA ARG A 112 -16.97 -7.71 6.30
C ARG A 112 -17.21 -7.42 7.79
N CYS A 113 -16.16 -7.05 8.52
CA CYS A 113 -16.25 -6.56 9.90
C CYS A 113 -16.74 -5.10 10.02
N ARG A 114 -16.97 -4.42 8.88
CA ARG A 114 -17.49 -3.04 8.75
C ARG A 114 -16.69 -1.95 9.46
N ALA A 115 -15.49 -2.25 9.94
CA ALA A 115 -14.68 -1.34 10.76
C ALA A 115 -15.41 -0.78 12.00
N GLU A 116 -16.45 -1.47 12.46
CA GLU A 116 -17.29 -1.01 13.55
C GLU A 116 -16.58 -1.18 14.90
N ARG A 117 -16.51 -0.10 15.70
CA ARG A 117 -15.69 0.01 16.92
C ARG A 117 -15.96 -1.09 17.96
N ARG A 118 -17.21 -1.57 18.04
CA ARG A 118 -17.62 -2.61 19.00
C ARG A 118 -17.28 -4.03 18.56
N THR A 119 -17.14 -4.26 17.26
CA THR A 119 -17.03 -5.61 16.69
C THR A 119 -15.65 -5.86 16.09
N CYS A 120 -15.10 -4.91 15.33
CA CYS A 120 -13.78 -5.02 14.72
C CYS A 120 -12.66 -4.91 15.76
N ARG A 121 -11.85 -5.96 15.90
CA ARG A 121 -10.68 -6.00 16.81
C ARG A 121 -9.36 -5.64 16.13
N ASN A 122 -9.41 -5.04 14.95
CA ASN A 122 -8.20 -4.58 14.25
C ASN A 122 -7.59 -3.39 15.02
N ARG A 123 -6.37 -3.57 15.54
CA ARG A 123 -5.62 -2.54 16.28
C ARG A 123 -5.46 -1.22 15.51
N TRP A 124 -5.27 -1.30 14.19
CA TRP A 124 -5.06 -0.13 13.33
C TRP A 124 -6.34 0.68 13.13
N THR A 125 -7.50 0.01 13.08
CA THR A 125 -8.82 0.68 13.05
C THR A 125 -9.08 1.44 14.35
N LEU A 126 -8.81 0.79 15.50
CA LEU A 126 -9.03 1.38 16.81
C LEU A 126 -8.07 2.54 17.12
N LEU A 127 -6.87 2.52 16.52
CA LEU A 127 -5.94 3.66 16.59
C LEU A 127 -6.46 4.83 15.76
N LYS A 128 -6.85 4.57 14.50
CA LYS A 128 -7.40 5.59 13.61
C LYS A 128 -8.60 6.33 14.23
N GLN A 129 -9.57 5.58 14.76
CA GLN A 129 -10.74 6.15 15.42
C GLN A 129 -10.38 7.02 16.65
N ARG A 130 -9.37 6.62 17.43
CA ARG A 130 -8.92 7.41 18.59
C ARG A 130 -8.28 8.74 18.19
N ILE A 131 -7.58 8.78 17.05
CA ILE A 131 -7.00 10.02 16.53
C ILE A 131 -8.09 10.93 15.99
N GLU A 132 -9.06 10.37 15.26
CA GLU A 132 -10.22 11.12 14.74
C GLU A 132 -11.05 11.73 15.89
N ASP A 133 -11.37 10.93 16.92
CA ASP A 133 -12.10 11.40 18.11
C ASP A 133 -11.39 12.55 18.85
N ALA A 134 -10.04 12.61 18.81
CA ALA A 134 -9.24 13.61 19.52
C ALA A 134 -9.08 14.93 18.76
N ASN A 135 -9.29 14.92 17.44
CA ASN A 135 -9.22 16.13 16.60
C ASN A 135 -10.55 16.87 16.53
N ASP A 136 -11.67 16.23 16.90
CA ASP A 136 -13.02 16.78 16.83
C ASP A 136 -13.41 17.58 18.10
N SER A 137 -12.47 17.75 19.04
CA SER A 137 -12.70 18.37 20.36
C SER A 137 -12.19 19.81 20.49
N ASP A 138 -11.67 20.44 19.41
CA ASP A 138 -11.03 21.76 19.45
C ASP A 138 -11.81 22.89 18.74
N GLU A 139 -13.07 22.67 18.33
CA GLU A 139 -13.93 23.71 17.75
C GLU A 139 -15.14 23.97 18.67
N ASP A 140 -15.02 24.92 19.61
CA ASP A 140 -16.10 25.83 20.05
C ASP A 140 -15.68 26.57 21.33
N GLU A 141 -15.31 27.86 21.22
CA GLU A 141 -15.83 28.93 22.09
C GLU A 141 -15.80 30.26 21.32
N SER A 142 -16.92 30.57 20.69
CA SER A 142 -17.32 31.93 20.32
C SER A 142 -17.67 32.71 21.58
N ASN A 143 -17.00 33.84 21.83
CA ASN A 143 -17.54 34.89 22.69
C ASN A 143 -18.00 36.04 21.79
N ASP A 144 -19.29 35.99 21.45
CA ASP A 144 -20.07 37.17 21.12
C ASP A 144 -20.46 37.92 22.42
N GLU A 145 -20.93 39.17 22.27
CA GLU A 145 -21.25 40.21 23.27
C GLU A 145 -20.08 41.20 23.51
N ASP A 146 -20.21 42.49 23.14
CA ASP A 146 -21.16 43.38 23.81
C ASP A 146 -21.70 44.49 22.88
N ASP A 147 -23.03 44.61 22.84
CA ASP A 147 -23.80 45.75 22.35
C ASP A 147 -23.56 46.92 23.31
N SER A 148 -23.11 48.07 22.82
CA SER A 148 -23.10 49.31 23.61
C SER A 148 -23.93 50.39 22.92
N ASP A 149 -25.11 50.63 23.49
CA ASP A 149 -25.93 51.83 23.31
C ASP A 149 -25.18 53.09 23.78
N ASP A 150 -25.02 54.08 22.90
CA ASP A 150 -25.14 55.54 23.19
C ASP A 150 -25.40 56.35 21.89
#